data_AF-A0A9D7C7K8-F1
#
_entry.id   AF-A0A9D7C7K8-F1
#
_cell.length_a   1.000
_cell.length_b   1.000
_cell.length_c   1.000
_cell.angle_alpha   90.00
_cell.angle_beta   90.00
_cell.angle_gamma   90.00
#
_symmetry.space_group_name_H-M   'P 1'
#
loop_
_entity.id
_entity.type
_entity.pdbx_description
1 polymer ?
#
loop_
_entity_poly.entity_id
_entity_poly.type
_entity_poly.pdbx_seq_one_letter_code
_entity_poly.pdbx_strand_id
1 'polypeptide(L)'
;MKRAIVYGVMLLCIVLVIQFPHTMIQPGELAKAHRDSVSSCLACHQPFLGIPNENCISCHRLKEIGMRTNNRTDSQAVKQILFHEQLADQKCTTCHTDHVGRDASITMGTFSHEKLLPALVENCNGCHRQPFDNLHTSVSTACISCHNTESWKSSSPFNHELIQPSEQKNCTKCHQKPDDNYHLHFEENCNKCHTTTAWSPSTFDHSTYFQLDQDHNVKCITCHTGNNFNIYTCYSCHEHSESKTIKEHLEEGITQISNCVSCHKSSDEDDISGNSNFGKEIDQQELNGIKEHYKKQEKKGKKNHDNEND
;
A
#
# COMPACT_ATOMS: atom_id res chain seq x y z
N MET A 1 38.97 -37.22 56.79
CA MET A 1 39.51 -36.49 55.63
C MET A 1 38.49 -35.51 55.01
N LYS A 2 37.30 -35.94 54.56
CA LYS A 2 36.33 -35.03 53.91
C LYS A 2 35.92 -33.80 54.75
N ARG A 3 35.70 -33.95 56.06
CA ARG A 3 35.34 -32.84 56.97
C ARG A 3 36.47 -31.82 57.20
N ALA A 4 37.72 -32.28 57.29
CA ALA A 4 38.89 -31.41 57.48
C ALA A 4 39.14 -30.54 56.23
N ILE A 5 38.89 -31.08 55.04
CA ILE A 5 38.95 -30.34 53.78
C ILE A 5 37.86 -29.26 53.75
N VAL A 6 36.62 -29.58 54.14
CA VAL A 6 35.52 -28.60 54.20
C VAL A 6 35.83 -27.46 55.16
N TYR A 7 36.34 -27.76 56.37
CA TYR A 7 36.73 -26.70 57.31
C TYR A 7 37.92 -25.89 56.81
N GLY A 8 38.90 -26.52 56.15
CA GLY A 8 40.02 -25.81 55.52
C GLY A 8 39.57 -24.84 54.43
N VAL A 9 38.63 -25.25 53.58
CA VAL A 9 38.04 -24.40 52.53
C VAL A 9 37.22 -23.26 53.15
N MET A 10 36.40 -23.52 54.16
CA MET A 10 35.65 -22.44 54.84
C MET A 10 36.57 -21.41 55.49
N LEU A 11 37.64 -21.86 56.17
CA LEU A 11 38.59 -20.96 56.83
C LEU A 11 39.38 -20.14 55.79
N LEU A 12 39.74 -20.75 54.66
CA LEU A 12 40.34 -20.06 53.52
C LEU A 12 39.38 -19.00 52.94
N CYS A 13 38.11 -19.34 52.71
CA CYS A 13 37.11 -18.38 52.23
C CYS A 13 36.95 -17.20 53.20
N ILE A 14 36.88 -17.45 54.51
CA ILE A 14 36.78 -16.40 55.55
C ILE A 14 38.02 -15.49 55.52
N VAL A 15 39.22 -16.07 55.45
CA VAL A 15 40.47 -15.30 55.36
C VAL A 15 40.51 -14.46 54.08
N LEU A 16 40.08 -15.01 52.94
CA LEU A 16 40.01 -14.28 51.68
C LEU A 16 38.99 -13.13 51.72
N VAL A 17 37.83 -13.31 52.36
CA VAL A 17 36.82 -12.25 52.55
C VAL A 17 37.37 -11.11 53.40
N ILE A 18 38.13 -11.43 54.46
CA ILE A 18 38.72 -10.44 55.38
C ILE A 18 39.91 -9.71 54.74
N GLN A 19 40.78 -10.42 54.02
CA GLN A 19 41.99 -9.86 53.39
C GLN A 19 41.68 -9.08 52.10
N PHE A 20 40.69 -9.53 51.34
CA PHE A 20 40.34 -8.93 50.04
C PHE A 20 38.85 -8.59 49.93
N PRO A 21 38.31 -7.77 50.84
CA PRO A 21 36.89 -7.39 50.81
C PRO A 21 36.54 -6.61 49.53
N HIS A 22 37.50 -5.84 49.01
CA HIS A 22 37.33 -5.03 47.80
C HIS A 22 37.18 -5.90 46.53
N THR A 23 37.99 -6.94 46.31
CA THR A 23 37.83 -7.82 45.12
C THR A 23 36.55 -8.65 45.14
N MET A 24 35.92 -8.84 46.31
CA MET A 24 34.64 -9.55 46.40
C MET A 24 33.42 -8.63 46.29
N ILE A 25 33.58 -7.32 46.48
CA ILE A 25 32.47 -6.34 46.56
C ILE A 25 32.57 -5.25 45.47
N GLN A 26 33.69 -5.14 44.75
CA GLN A 26 33.94 -4.07 43.79
C GLN A 26 33.74 -4.58 42.34
N PRO A 27 32.55 -4.36 41.74
CA PRO A 27 32.22 -4.81 40.39
C PRO A 27 32.94 -4.04 39.26
N GLY A 28 34.02 -3.30 39.56
CA GLY A 28 34.74 -2.45 38.62
C GLY A 28 34.61 -0.95 38.92
N GLU A 29 35.29 -0.12 38.12
CA GLU A 29 35.22 1.35 38.23
C GLU A 29 33.85 1.88 37.76
N LEU A 30 33.38 2.92 38.45
CA LEU A 30 32.19 3.68 38.04
C LEU A 30 32.45 4.44 36.74
N ALA A 31 31.39 4.67 35.97
CA ALA A 31 31.43 5.55 34.83
C ALA A 31 31.94 6.95 35.23
N LYS A 32 32.72 7.57 34.35
CA LYS A 32 33.43 8.83 34.62
C LYS A 32 32.52 9.92 35.22
N ALA A 33 31.30 10.06 34.70
CA ALA A 33 30.33 11.07 35.15
C ALA A 33 29.91 10.90 36.62
N HIS A 34 29.67 9.67 37.07
CA HIS A 34 29.30 9.40 38.46
C HIS A 34 30.53 9.35 39.37
N ARG A 35 31.69 8.86 38.89
CA ARG A 35 32.94 8.89 39.66
C ARG A 35 33.34 10.30 40.11
N ASP A 36 33.24 11.29 39.21
CA ASP A 36 33.65 12.66 39.49
C ASP A 36 32.61 13.44 40.32
N SER A 37 31.38 12.94 40.42
CA SER A 37 30.25 13.67 40.99
C SER A 37 29.67 13.04 42.27
N VAL A 38 29.98 11.75 42.53
CA VAL A 38 29.42 10.98 43.65
C VAL A 38 30.55 10.52 44.56
N SER A 39 30.45 10.87 45.84
CA SER A 39 31.49 10.58 46.84
C SER A 39 31.22 9.35 47.71
N SER A 40 30.04 8.74 47.62
CA SER A 40 29.63 7.62 48.48
C SER A 40 28.86 6.56 47.70
N CYS A 41 29.22 5.28 47.92
CA CYS A 41 28.51 4.13 47.34
C CYS A 41 27.02 4.11 47.74
N LEU A 42 26.70 4.63 48.92
CA LEU A 42 25.34 4.69 49.45
C LEU A 42 24.44 5.71 48.74
N ALA A 43 25.01 6.56 47.89
CA ALA A 43 24.22 7.45 47.03
C ALA A 43 23.38 6.66 46.02
N CYS A 44 23.83 5.45 45.65
CA CYS A 44 23.12 4.56 44.73
C CYS A 44 22.66 3.28 45.44
N HIS A 45 23.45 2.73 46.35
CA HIS A 45 23.13 1.48 47.04
C HIS A 45 22.43 1.68 48.38
N GLN A 46 21.37 0.91 48.61
CA GLN A 46 20.76 0.75 49.92
C GLN A 46 21.21 -0.58 50.55
N PRO A 47 21.66 -0.60 51.82
CA PRO A 47 22.08 -1.82 52.49
C PRO A 47 21.00 -2.91 52.40
N PHE A 48 21.41 -4.11 51.99
CA PHE A 48 20.57 -5.31 51.84
C PHE A 48 19.43 -5.23 50.80
N LEU A 49 19.16 -4.06 50.23
CA LEU A 49 18.06 -3.82 49.28
C LEU A 49 18.56 -3.53 47.85
N GLY A 50 19.87 -3.46 47.65
CA GLY A 50 20.48 -3.30 46.34
C GLY A 50 20.44 -1.85 45.88
N ILE A 51 20.01 -1.61 44.64
CA ILE A 51 19.96 -0.27 44.03
C ILE A 51 18.48 0.08 43.82
N PRO A 52 17.89 0.90 44.70
CA PRO A 52 16.51 1.30 44.56
C PRO A 52 16.39 2.49 43.58
N ASN A 53 15.23 2.62 42.91
CA ASN A 53 15.04 3.59 41.83
C ASN A 53 15.06 5.05 42.34
N GLU A 54 14.55 5.29 43.54
CA GLU A 54 14.50 6.61 44.18
C GLU A 54 15.90 7.24 44.31
N ASN A 55 16.93 6.43 44.54
CA ASN A 55 18.31 6.90 44.61
C ASN A 55 18.76 7.47 43.26
N CYS A 56 18.42 6.82 42.15
CA CYS A 56 18.66 7.32 40.81
C CYS A 56 17.85 8.60 40.54
N ILE A 57 16.55 8.58 40.86
CA ILE A 57 15.60 9.67 40.54
C ILE A 57 15.89 10.94 41.35
N SER A 58 16.51 10.81 42.52
CA SER A 58 16.91 11.95 43.37
C SER A 58 17.79 12.97 42.62
N CYS A 59 18.63 12.48 41.71
CA CYS A 59 19.49 13.30 40.84
C CYS A 59 18.96 13.34 39.40
N HIS A 60 18.39 12.24 38.90
CA HIS A 60 17.86 12.09 37.55
C HIS A 60 16.33 12.09 37.54
N ARG A 61 15.71 13.28 37.60
CA ARG A 61 14.26 13.39 37.47
C ARG A 61 13.80 12.77 36.16
N LEU A 62 12.81 11.87 36.22
CA LEU A 62 12.33 11.09 35.06
C LEU A 62 12.06 11.93 33.80
N LYS A 63 11.51 13.14 33.97
CA LYS A 63 11.20 14.07 32.87
C LYS A 63 12.40 14.78 32.25
N GLU A 64 13.56 14.73 32.92
CA GLU A 64 14.77 15.47 32.55
C GLU A 64 15.93 14.54 32.15
N ILE A 65 15.75 13.22 32.26
CA ILE A 65 16.77 12.20 31.92
C ILE A 65 17.15 12.33 30.45
N GLY A 66 18.42 12.62 30.14
CA GLY A 66 18.89 12.78 28.75
C GLY A 66 18.78 14.21 28.19
N MET A 67 18.06 15.12 28.86
CA MET A 67 18.02 16.54 28.45
C MET A 67 19.32 17.26 28.81
N ARG A 68 19.86 16.99 30.00
CA ARG A 68 21.06 17.65 30.53
C ARG A 68 22.37 17.11 29.94
N THR A 69 22.40 15.84 29.55
CA THR A 69 23.61 15.16 29.08
C THR A 69 23.91 15.40 27.60
N ASN A 70 22.90 15.66 26.78
CA ASN A 70 23.09 15.73 25.32
C ASN A 70 22.85 17.11 24.71
N ASN A 71 22.53 18.15 25.52
CA ASN A 71 22.17 19.50 25.04
C ASN A 71 21.10 19.49 23.91
N ARG A 72 20.27 18.44 23.85
CA ARG A 72 19.27 18.27 22.80
C ARG A 72 18.03 19.08 23.15
N THR A 73 17.89 20.22 22.48
CA THR A 73 16.70 21.09 22.57
C THR A 73 15.67 20.78 21.49
N ASP A 74 15.94 19.83 20.58
CA ASP A 74 15.01 19.47 19.54
C ASP A 74 13.80 18.71 20.10
N SER A 75 12.61 19.01 19.58
CA SER A 75 11.34 18.46 20.07
C SER A 75 11.20 16.95 19.88
N GLN A 76 12.04 16.32 19.06
CA GLN A 76 11.99 14.89 18.78
C GLN A 76 12.79 14.09 19.81
N ALA A 77 13.94 14.61 20.24
CA ALA A 77 14.73 14.14 21.36
C ALA A 77 13.98 14.28 22.69
N VAL A 78 13.21 15.35 22.88
CA VAL A 78 12.34 15.52 24.05
C VAL A 78 11.29 14.40 24.13
N LYS A 79 10.70 13.98 23.01
CA LYS A 79 9.72 12.89 22.98
C LYS A 79 10.35 11.53 23.27
N GLN A 80 11.56 11.28 22.76
CA GLN A 80 12.37 10.10 23.06
C GLN A 80 12.83 10.03 24.52
N ILE A 81 12.72 11.11 25.30
CA ILE A 81 13.07 11.16 26.72
C ILE A 81 11.88 10.80 27.62
N LEU A 82 10.66 11.10 27.16
CA LEU A 82 9.41 10.89 27.91
C LEU A 82 9.10 9.41 28.22
N PHE A 83 9.74 8.45 27.54
CA PHE A 83 9.51 7.03 27.88
C PHE A 83 9.95 6.69 29.32
N HIS A 84 10.95 7.38 29.88
CA HIS A 84 11.35 7.17 31.28
C HIS A 84 10.23 7.52 32.28
N GLU A 85 9.33 8.45 31.93
CA GLU A 85 8.16 8.76 32.76
C GLU A 85 7.23 7.54 32.90
N GLN A 86 7.17 6.70 31.86
CA GLN A 86 6.33 5.51 31.83
C GLN A 86 7.02 4.24 32.36
N LEU A 87 8.30 4.35 32.76
CA LEU A 87 9.11 3.23 33.27
C LEU A 87 9.43 3.35 34.77
N ALA A 88 8.70 4.17 35.52
CA ALA A 88 8.98 4.43 36.96
C ALA A 88 9.11 3.15 37.80
N ASP A 89 8.37 2.09 37.45
CA ASP A 89 8.36 0.81 38.17
C ASP A 89 9.47 -0.16 37.73
N GLN A 90 10.20 0.13 36.64
CA GLN A 90 11.29 -0.71 36.16
C GLN A 90 12.62 -0.31 36.82
N LYS A 91 13.42 -1.30 37.26
CA LYS A 91 14.74 -1.02 37.83
C LYS A 91 15.63 -0.33 36.79
N CYS A 92 16.19 0.84 37.12
CA CYS A 92 17.06 1.59 36.19
C CYS A 92 18.24 0.74 35.69
N THR A 93 18.74 -0.14 36.57
CA THR A 93 19.87 -1.03 36.32
C THR A 93 19.60 -2.17 35.34
N THR A 94 18.34 -2.41 34.98
CA THR A 94 17.97 -3.35 33.92
C THR A 94 18.48 -2.89 32.55
N CYS A 95 18.58 -1.57 32.36
CA CYS A 95 18.97 -0.96 31.10
C CYS A 95 20.31 -0.23 31.19
N HIS A 96 20.60 0.40 32.33
CA HIS A 96 21.83 1.16 32.54
C HIS A 96 22.77 0.41 33.48
N THR A 97 24.03 0.27 33.10
CA THR A 97 25.07 -0.27 34.00
C THR A 97 26.10 0.81 34.24
N ASP A 98 26.44 1.04 35.51
CA ASP A 98 27.37 2.12 35.90
C ASP A 98 28.80 1.62 36.11
N HIS A 99 28.98 0.36 36.50
CA HIS A 99 30.29 -0.27 36.70
C HIS A 99 30.89 -0.77 35.38
N VAL A 100 30.94 0.11 34.38
CA VAL A 100 31.35 -0.22 33.00
C VAL A 100 32.77 0.23 32.67
N GLY A 101 33.48 0.84 33.63
CA GLY A 101 34.88 1.26 33.47
C GLY A 101 35.09 2.65 32.84
N ARG A 102 36.37 3.06 32.81
CA ARG A 102 36.86 4.44 32.61
C ARG A 102 36.31 5.21 31.40
N ASP A 103 35.96 4.52 30.31
CA ASP A 103 35.58 5.12 29.02
C ASP A 103 34.18 4.70 28.52
N ALA A 104 33.41 3.97 29.32
CA ALA A 104 32.13 3.44 28.86
C ALA A 104 31.00 4.47 29.00
N SER A 105 30.27 4.66 27.89
CA SER A 105 29.03 5.44 27.90
C SER A 105 27.91 4.62 28.52
N ILE A 106 27.18 5.18 29.48
CA ILE A 106 25.98 4.56 30.10
C ILE A 106 24.79 4.54 29.10
N THR A 107 24.98 5.08 27.89
CA THR A 107 23.99 5.04 26.82
C THR A 107 23.91 3.65 26.21
N MET A 108 22.71 3.08 26.18
CA MET A 108 22.44 1.89 25.37
C MET A 108 22.73 2.18 23.90
N GLY A 109 23.56 1.34 23.26
CA GLY A 109 23.89 1.46 21.84
C GLY A 109 22.72 1.08 20.91
N THR A 110 21.81 0.23 21.39
CA THR A 110 20.59 -0.18 20.68
C THR A 110 19.43 -0.25 21.67
N PHE A 111 18.23 0.11 21.21
CA PHE A 111 17.01 0.10 22.02
C PHE A 111 16.13 -1.09 21.62
N SER A 112 15.60 -1.83 22.61
CA SER A 112 14.67 -2.94 22.40
C SER A 112 13.29 -2.63 22.97
N HIS A 113 12.26 -2.77 22.14
CA HIS A 113 10.86 -2.58 22.52
C HIS A 113 10.36 -3.63 23.52
N GLU A 114 11.04 -4.77 23.67
CA GLU A 114 10.71 -5.81 24.67
C GLU A 114 10.77 -5.26 26.11
N LYS A 115 11.52 -4.17 26.33
CA LYS A 115 11.66 -3.53 27.64
C LYS A 115 10.50 -2.57 27.97
N LEU A 116 9.58 -2.34 27.04
CA LEU A 116 8.44 -1.45 27.23
C LEU A 116 7.19 -2.22 27.66
N LEU A 117 6.28 -1.53 28.34
CA LEU A 117 4.95 -2.05 28.64
C LEU A 117 4.17 -2.29 27.33
N PRO A 118 3.38 -3.38 27.22
CA PRO A 118 2.63 -3.70 26.00
C PRO A 118 1.78 -2.53 25.48
N ALA A 119 1.08 -1.82 26.38
CA ALA A 119 0.26 -0.67 26.03
C ALA A 119 1.04 0.49 25.38
N LEU A 120 2.33 0.65 25.71
CA LEU A 120 3.18 1.66 25.10
C LEU A 120 3.68 1.22 23.72
N VAL A 121 3.98 -0.07 23.55
CA VAL A 121 4.42 -0.64 22.27
C VAL A 121 3.33 -0.49 21.20
N GLU A 122 2.06 -0.66 21.58
CA GLU A 122 0.91 -0.48 20.69
C GLU A 122 0.71 0.98 20.25
N ASN A 123 1.15 1.95 21.05
CA ASN A 123 1.05 3.38 20.73
C ASN A 123 2.30 3.90 20.00
N CYS A 124 2.50 3.44 18.75
CA CYS A 124 3.68 3.80 17.96
C CYS A 124 3.84 5.33 17.77
N ASN A 125 2.73 6.04 17.56
CA ASN A 125 2.70 7.51 17.35
C ASN A 125 3.12 8.31 18.61
N GLY A 126 3.10 7.67 19.78
CA GLY A 126 3.63 8.22 21.02
C GLY A 126 5.12 8.56 20.91
N CYS A 127 5.90 7.74 20.20
CA CYS A 127 7.35 7.88 20.08
C CYS A 127 7.81 8.18 18.65
N HIS A 128 7.15 7.59 17.65
CA HIS A 128 7.50 7.70 16.24
C HIS A 128 6.60 8.66 15.49
N ARG A 129 7.07 9.17 14.35
CA ARG A 129 6.31 10.05 13.46
C ARG A 129 6.04 9.31 12.16
N GLN A 130 4.80 9.39 11.70
CA GLN A 130 4.42 8.89 10.39
C GLN A 130 5.14 9.69 9.30
N PRO A 131 5.78 9.03 8.32
CA PRO A 131 6.31 9.70 7.13
C PRO A 131 5.22 10.39 6.33
N PHE A 132 5.57 11.50 5.67
CA PHE A 132 4.66 12.21 4.77
C PHE A 132 4.92 11.80 3.33
N ASP A 133 4.27 10.72 2.90
CA ASP A 133 4.31 10.21 1.53
C ASP A 133 2.94 9.68 1.08
N ASN A 134 2.79 9.37 -0.21
CA ASN A 134 1.52 8.92 -0.79
C ASN A 134 1.02 7.61 -0.18
N LEU A 135 1.92 6.73 0.27
CA LEU A 135 1.56 5.45 0.89
C LEU A 135 0.94 5.68 2.26
N HIS A 136 1.69 6.33 3.17
CA HIS A 136 1.27 6.56 4.54
C HIS A 136 0.02 7.45 4.63
N THR A 137 -0.14 8.40 3.71
CA THR A 137 -1.34 9.26 3.66
C THR A 137 -2.59 8.56 3.12
N SER A 138 -2.45 7.43 2.42
CA SER A 138 -3.57 6.73 1.78
C SER A 138 -4.02 5.46 2.53
N VAL A 139 -3.24 5.00 3.50
CA VAL A 139 -3.61 3.87 4.38
C VAL A 139 -4.29 4.35 5.65
N SER A 140 -5.18 3.53 6.22
CA SER A 140 -5.88 3.83 7.49
C SER A 140 -5.65 2.76 8.56
N THR A 141 -4.63 1.92 8.37
CA THR A 141 -4.33 0.81 9.27
C THR A 141 -3.36 1.22 10.37
N ALA A 142 -3.34 0.45 11.46
CA ALA A 142 -2.38 0.64 12.53
C ALA A 142 -0.96 0.40 12.01
N CYS A 143 0.04 1.12 12.55
CA CYS A 143 1.43 0.99 12.13
C CYS A 143 1.93 -0.47 12.19
N ILE A 144 1.46 -1.24 13.18
CA ILE A 144 1.83 -2.64 13.40
C ILE A 144 1.43 -3.58 12.25
N SER A 145 0.48 -3.18 11.39
CA SER A 145 0.07 -3.96 10.23
C SER A 145 1.14 -4.05 9.15
N CYS A 146 2.14 -3.16 9.17
CA CYS A 146 3.25 -3.16 8.22
C CYS A 146 4.62 -3.09 8.90
N HIS A 147 4.74 -2.31 9.97
CA HIS A 147 5.97 -2.15 10.73
C HIS A 147 5.93 -3.03 11.97
N ASN A 148 7.06 -3.57 12.39
CA ASN A 148 7.14 -4.26 13.67
C ASN A 148 8.29 -3.70 14.51
N THR A 149 8.41 -4.21 15.73
CA THR A 149 9.39 -3.73 16.71
C THR A 149 10.84 -4.08 16.36
N GLU A 150 11.06 -4.95 15.39
CA GLU A 150 12.39 -5.36 14.90
C GLU A 150 12.81 -4.61 13.63
N SER A 151 11.85 -4.24 12.77
CA SER A 151 12.11 -3.58 11.49
C SER A 151 10.95 -2.70 11.03
N TRP A 152 11.30 -1.50 10.53
CA TRP A 152 10.38 -0.61 9.81
C TRP A 152 10.05 -1.11 8.41
N LYS A 153 10.88 -1.98 7.81
CA LYS A 153 10.58 -2.52 6.49
C LYS A 153 9.67 -3.73 6.65
N SER A 154 8.42 -3.61 6.21
CA SER A 154 7.51 -4.75 6.05
C SER A 154 8.16 -5.75 5.09
N SER A 155 8.27 -7.00 5.52
CA SER A 155 8.60 -8.14 4.64
C SER A 155 7.38 -8.67 3.90
N SER A 156 6.17 -8.31 4.35
CA SER A 156 4.92 -8.73 3.71
C SER A 156 4.69 -7.96 2.42
N PRO A 157 4.21 -8.63 1.35
CA PRO A 157 3.78 -7.95 0.14
C PRO A 157 2.64 -6.97 0.44
N PHE A 158 2.58 -5.91 -0.36
CA PHE A 158 1.56 -4.88 -0.19
C PHE A 158 0.17 -5.41 -0.53
N ASN A 159 -0.81 -5.14 0.34
CA ASN A 159 -2.22 -5.46 0.12
C ASN A 159 -3.04 -4.17 -0.05
N HIS A 160 -3.72 -4.05 -1.19
CA HIS A 160 -4.57 -2.89 -1.53
C HIS A 160 -5.80 -2.74 -0.62
N GLU A 161 -6.23 -3.80 0.08
CA GLU A 161 -7.33 -3.73 1.05
C GLU A 161 -7.02 -2.83 2.26
N LEU A 162 -5.73 -2.55 2.51
CA LEU A 162 -5.27 -1.68 3.60
C LEU A 162 -5.41 -0.18 3.26
N ILE A 163 -5.70 0.13 1.99
CA ILE A 163 -5.92 1.50 1.50
C ILE A 163 -7.33 1.94 1.90
N GLN A 164 -7.48 3.24 2.23
CA GLN A 164 -8.78 3.84 2.49
C GLN A 164 -9.76 3.60 1.33
N PRO A 165 -11.03 3.23 1.60
CA PRO A 165 -12.00 2.91 0.54
C PRO A 165 -12.18 4.02 -0.51
N SER A 166 -12.04 5.29 -0.12
CA SER A 166 -12.10 6.44 -1.04
C SER A 166 -10.92 6.49 -2.02
N GLU A 167 -9.76 5.96 -1.62
CA GLU A 167 -8.51 6.02 -2.39
C GLU A 167 -8.25 4.74 -3.19
N GLN A 168 -8.96 3.64 -2.91
CA GLN A 168 -8.76 2.34 -3.58
C GLN A 168 -8.93 2.38 -5.11
N LYS A 169 -9.75 3.31 -5.62
CA LYS A 169 -9.95 3.50 -7.07
C LYS A 169 -8.95 4.49 -7.69
N ASN A 170 -8.22 5.23 -6.88
CA ASN A 170 -7.26 6.23 -7.35
C ASN A 170 -5.89 5.60 -7.59
N CYS A 171 -5.81 4.74 -8.60
CA CYS A 171 -4.58 4.00 -8.91
C CYS A 171 -3.41 4.93 -9.23
N THR A 172 -3.68 6.07 -9.88
CA THR A 172 -2.67 7.02 -10.37
C THR A 172 -1.94 7.78 -9.25
N LYS A 173 -2.48 7.77 -8.03
CA LYS A 173 -1.82 8.33 -6.85
C LYS A 173 -0.53 7.60 -6.47
N CYS A 174 -0.46 6.30 -6.79
CA CYS A 174 0.67 5.44 -6.46
C CYS A 174 1.33 4.80 -7.69
N HIS A 175 0.54 4.44 -8.70
CA HIS A 175 0.99 3.77 -9.91
C HIS A 175 1.03 4.73 -11.09
N GLN A 176 2.02 4.58 -11.95
CA GLN A 176 2.06 5.33 -13.20
C GLN A 176 1.21 4.63 -14.25
N LYS A 177 0.37 5.40 -14.95
CA LYS A 177 -0.38 4.92 -16.10
C LYS A 177 0.61 4.45 -17.18
N PRO A 178 0.45 3.25 -17.76
CA PRO A 178 1.23 2.86 -18.93
C PRO A 178 1.08 3.85 -20.09
N ASP A 179 2.18 4.07 -20.80
CA ASP A 179 2.21 4.85 -22.03
C ASP A 179 2.09 3.91 -23.24
N ASP A 180 0.90 3.32 -23.38
CA ASP A 180 0.56 2.45 -24.50
C ASP A 180 -0.78 2.86 -25.13
N ASN A 181 -0.99 2.36 -26.34
CA ASN A 181 -2.18 2.64 -27.14
C ASN A 181 -3.50 2.22 -26.46
N TYR A 182 -3.48 1.20 -25.59
CA TYR A 182 -4.66 0.76 -24.84
C TYR A 182 -5.05 1.75 -23.76
N HIS A 183 -4.07 2.37 -23.10
CA HIS A 183 -4.29 3.30 -21.99
C HIS A 183 -4.33 4.78 -22.40
N LEU A 184 -4.12 5.12 -23.68
CA LEU A 184 -4.17 6.51 -24.17
C LEU A 184 -5.55 7.17 -23.92
N HIS A 185 -6.63 6.41 -24.05
CA HIS A 185 -8.00 6.92 -23.99
C HIS A 185 -8.75 6.58 -22.68
N PHE A 186 -8.06 5.98 -21.70
CA PHE A 186 -8.64 5.59 -20.42
C PHE A 186 -7.86 6.25 -19.27
N GLU A 187 -8.40 7.33 -18.71
CA GLU A 187 -7.68 8.15 -17.74
C GLU A 187 -7.87 7.68 -16.28
N GLU A 188 -9.03 7.14 -15.88
CA GLU A 188 -9.35 7.02 -14.44
C GLU A 188 -10.07 5.73 -14.01
N ASN A 189 -10.14 4.69 -14.85
CA ASN A 189 -10.94 3.49 -14.56
C ASN A 189 -10.18 2.17 -14.77
N CYS A 190 -8.96 2.06 -14.22
CA CYS A 190 -8.13 0.86 -14.35
C CYS A 190 -8.86 -0.42 -13.88
N ASN A 191 -9.72 -0.29 -12.87
CA ASN A 191 -10.50 -1.39 -12.29
C ASN A 191 -11.61 -1.95 -13.19
N LYS A 192 -11.86 -1.35 -14.37
CA LYS A 192 -12.74 -1.94 -15.39
C LYS A 192 -12.10 -3.14 -16.09
N CYS A 193 -10.77 -3.18 -16.13
CA CYS A 193 -10.01 -4.21 -16.82
C CYS A 193 -9.08 -4.98 -15.88
N HIS A 194 -8.52 -4.30 -14.87
CA HIS A 194 -7.53 -4.86 -13.97
C HIS A 194 -8.09 -5.14 -12.58
N THR A 195 -7.53 -6.15 -11.91
CA THR A 195 -7.79 -6.40 -10.48
C THR A 195 -6.50 -6.19 -9.69
N THR A 196 -6.63 -5.88 -8.40
CA THR A 196 -5.48 -5.69 -7.50
C THR A 196 -4.77 -7.00 -7.13
N THR A 197 -5.40 -8.15 -7.37
CA THR A 197 -4.86 -9.49 -7.11
C THR A 197 -4.28 -10.15 -8.35
N ALA A 198 -4.83 -9.84 -9.53
CA ALA A 198 -4.36 -10.31 -10.83
C ALA A 198 -4.41 -9.15 -11.84
N TRP A 199 -3.28 -8.45 -11.98
CA TRP A 199 -3.18 -7.29 -12.88
C TRP A 199 -3.11 -7.69 -14.36
N SER A 200 -2.48 -8.84 -14.64
CA SER A 200 -2.32 -9.39 -16.00
C SER A 200 -2.52 -10.91 -15.99
N PRO A 201 -3.28 -11.48 -16.93
CA PRO A 201 -4.03 -10.80 -17.98
C PRO A 201 -5.21 -10.00 -17.41
N SER A 202 -5.52 -8.86 -18.04
CA SER A 202 -6.72 -8.09 -17.72
C SER A 202 -7.95 -8.75 -18.32
N THR A 203 -9.10 -8.62 -17.64
CA THR A 203 -10.40 -9.07 -18.15
C THR A 203 -11.28 -7.88 -18.39
N PHE A 204 -11.81 -7.71 -19.60
CA PHE A 204 -12.82 -6.70 -19.91
C PHE A 204 -14.11 -7.41 -20.29
N ASP A 205 -15.18 -7.12 -19.54
CA ASP A 205 -16.49 -7.67 -19.83
C ASP A 205 -17.21 -6.83 -20.91
N HIS A 206 -17.18 -7.34 -22.14
CA HIS A 206 -17.80 -6.69 -23.29
C HIS A 206 -19.33 -6.82 -23.31
N SER A 207 -19.91 -7.75 -22.53
CA SER A 207 -21.35 -8.09 -22.58
C SER A 207 -22.27 -6.91 -22.26
N THR A 208 -21.77 -5.95 -21.48
CA THR A 208 -22.49 -4.71 -21.14
C THR A 208 -22.59 -3.73 -22.31
N TYR A 209 -21.75 -3.87 -23.33
CA TYR A 209 -21.72 -3.03 -24.53
C TYR A 209 -22.28 -3.77 -25.75
N PHE A 210 -21.72 -4.94 -26.03
CA PHE A 210 -22.07 -5.83 -27.13
C PHE A 210 -21.61 -7.25 -26.79
N GLN A 211 -22.48 -8.25 -26.90
CA GLN A 211 -22.10 -9.62 -26.61
C GLN A 211 -21.17 -10.15 -27.71
N LEU A 212 -19.95 -10.51 -27.34
CA LEU A 212 -19.02 -11.22 -28.23
C LEU A 212 -19.35 -12.70 -28.14
N ASP A 213 -20.13 -13.19 -29.09
CA ASP A 213 -20.55 -14.58 -29.20
C ASP A 213 -19.93 -15.27 -30.42
N GLN A 214 -19.87 -16.60 -30.38
CA GLN A 214 -19.43 -17.43 -31.50
C GLN A 214 -18.09 -16.92 -32.11
N ASP A 215 -18.12 -16.53 -33.38
CA ASP A 215 -16.95 -16.06 -34.14
C ASP A 215 -16.55 -14.60 -33.84
N HIS A 216 -17.34 -13.86 -33.05
CA HIS A 216 -17.07 -12.46 -32.69
C HIS A 216 -16.11 -12.31 -31.49
N ASN A 217 -15.61 -13.41 -30.92
CA ASN A 217 -14.53 -13.35 -29.93
C ASN A 217 -13.17 -13.06 -30.59
N VAL A 218 -13.05 -11.87 -31.16
CA VAL A 218 -11.90 -11.40 -31.94
C VAL A 218 -11.07 -10.39 -31.14
N LYS A 219 -9.90 -10.03 -31.68
CA LYS A 219 -9.06 -8.98 -31.10
C LYS A 219 -9.80 -7.64 -31.14
N CYS A 220 -9.60 -6.79 -30.12
CA CYS A 220 -10.26 -5.49 -30.01
C CYS A 220 -10.09 -4.63 -31.29
N ILE A 221 -8.89 -4.68 -31.90
CA ILE A 221 -8.55 -3.91 -33.10
C ILE A 221 -9.32 -4.32 -34.36
N THR A 222 -10.00 -5.47 -34.34
CA THR A 222 -10.82 -5.93 -35.46
C THR A 222 -12.02 -4.99 -35.67
N CYS A 223 -12.67 -4.59 -34.58
CA CYS A 223 -13.76 -3.63 -34.61
C CYS A 223 -13.27 -2.21 -34.34
N HIS A 224 -12.34 -2.04 -33.40
CA HIS A 224 -11.84 -0.73 -32.98
C HIS A 224 -10.65 -0.28 -33.81
N THR A 225 -10.86 0.71 -34.67
CA THR A 225 -9.84 1.20 -35.61
C THR A 225 -9.00 2.33 -35.02
N GLY A 226 -7.79 2.50 -35.54
CA GLY A 226 -6.90 3.60 -35.14
C GLY A 226 -6.46 3.58 -33.68
N ASN A 227 -6.51 2.42 -33.01
CA ASN A 227 -6.26 2.27 -31.57
C ASN A 227 -7.14 3.19 -30.70
N ASN A 228 -8.31 3.60 -31.22
CA ASN A 228 -9.29 4.35 -30.48
C ASN A 228 -10.47 3.42 -30.15
N PHE A 229 -10.50 2.93 -28.91
CA PHE A 229 -11.54 2.00 -28.45
C PHE A 229 -12.91 2.66 -28.25
N ASN A 230 -13.02 3.98 -28.45
CA ASN A 230 -14.31 4.68 -28.53
C ASN A 230 -14.90 4.69 -29.94
N ILE A 231 -14.12 4.29 -30.95
CA ILE A 231 -14.54 4.21 -32.35
C ILE A 231 -14.59 2.74 -32.73
N TYR A 232 -15.65 2.33 -33.42
CA TYR A 232 -15.77 0.97 -33.93
C TYR A 232 -16.40 0.97 -35.33
N THR A 233 -16.22 -0.15 -36.04
CA THR A 233 -16.88 -0.41 -37.31
C THR A 233 -17.35 -1.86 -37.36
N CYS A 234 -18.53 -2.08 -37.96
CA CYS A 234 -19.10 -3.40 -38.21
C CYS A 234 -18.81 -3.89 -39.65
N TYR A 235 -18.20 -3.05 -40.48
CA TYR A 235 -18.02 -3.29 -41.91
C TYR A 235 -16.71 -4.03 -42.26
N SER A 236 -15.87 -4.35 -41.27
CA SER A 236 -14.52 -4.87 -41.49
C SER A 236 -14.42 -6.39 -41.68
N CYS A 237 -15.47 -7.16 -41.39
CA CYS A 237 -15.37 -8.64 -41.37
C CYS A 237 -16.46 -9.39 -42.14
N HIS A 238 -17.70 -8.89 -42.19
CA HIS A 238 -18.77 -9.51 -42.99
C HIS A 238 -19.22 -8.61 -44.14
N GLU A 239 -19.94 -9.20 -45.11
CA GLU A 239 -20.42 -8.67 -46.41
C GLU A 239 -21.39 -7.47 -46.31
N HIS A 240 -21.25 -6.70 -45.26
CA HIS A 240 -21.92 -5.44 -45.00
C HIS A 240 -21.04 -4.32 -45.54
N SER A 241 -21.20 -3.98 -46.83
CA SER A 241 -20.81 -2.63 -47.24
C SER A 241 -21.76 -1.66 -46.55
N GLU A 242 -21.24 -0.51 -46.11
CA GLU A 242 -22.06 0.56 -45.51
C GLU A 242 -23.29 0.88 -46.37
N SER A 243 -23.10 0.94 -47.69
CA SER A 243 -24.17 1.19 -48.66
C SER A 243 -25.25 0.10 -48.70
N LYS A 244 -24.88 -1.17 -48.61
CA LYS A 244 -25.83 -2.30 -48.64
C LYS A 244 -26.62 -2.33 -47.33
N THR A 245 -25.95 -2.17 -46.19
CA THR A 245 -26.60 -2.12 -44.87
C THR A 245 -27.57 -0.95 -44.77
N ILE A 246 -27.20 0.25 -45.21
CA ILE A 246 -28.11 1.42 -45.25
C ILE A 246 -29.34 1.10 -46.10
N LYS A 247 -29.17 0.49 -47.27
CA LYS A 247 -30.28 0.17 -48.17
C LYS A 247 -31.28 -0.78 -47.52
N GLU A 248 -30.83 -1.90 -46.94
CA GLU A 248 -31.72 -2.88 -46.30
C GLU A 248 -32.50 -2.23 -45.14
N HIS A 249 -31.85 -1.42 -44.30
CA HIS A 249 -32.53 -0.71 -43.21
C HIS A 249 -33.57 0.29 -43.71
N LEU A 250 -33.27 1.02 -44.80
CA LEU A 250 -34.22 1.94 -45.44
C LEU A 250 -35.40 1.20 -46.05
N GLU A 251 -35.24 -0.05 -46.50
CA GLU A 251 -36.34 -0.86 -47.02
C GLU A 251 -37.37 -1.18 -45.93
N GLU A 252 -36.91 -1.31 -44.69
CA GLU A 252 -37.70 -1.50 -43.47
C GLU A 252 -38.07 -0.17 -42.76
N GLY A 253 -37.71 0.98 -43.34
CA GLY A 253 -38.04 2.31 -42.81
C GLY A 253 -37.18 2.79 -41.63
N ILE A 254 -36.05 2.12 -41.38
CA ILE A 254 -35.09 2.48 -40.34
C ILE A 254 -34.06 3.44 -40.96
N THR A 255 -34.03 4.68 -40.48
CA THR A 255 -33.11 5.73 -41.02
C THR A 255 -32.00 6.13 -40.06
N GLN A 256 -32.13 5.85 -38.77
CA GLN A 256 -31.18 6.24 -37.74
C GLN A 256 -30.32 5.04 -37.33
N ILE A 257 -29.34 4.69 -38.17
CA ILE A 257 -28.49 3.51 -37.97
C ILE A 257 -27.03 3.84 -37.60
N SER A 258 -26.75 5.09 -37.25
CA SER A 258 -25.38 5.55 -36.95
C SER A 258 -24.77 4.89 -35.71
N ASN A 259 -25.59 4.34 -34.81
CA ASN A 259 -25.16 3.59 -33.62
C ASN A 259 -25.70 2.17 -33.66
N CYS A 260 -25.02 1.26 -34.36
CA CYS A 260 -25.47 -0.13 -34.53
C CYS A 260 -25.82 -0.81 -33.19
N VAL A 261 -25.02 -0.58 -32.14
CA VAL A 261 -25.16 -1.25 -30.83
C VAL A 261 -26.31 -0.69 -29.97
N SER A 262 -27.02 0.34 -30.44
CA SER A 262 -28.28 0.77 -29.80
C SER A 262 -29.45 -0.16 -30.14
N CYS A 263 -29.35 -0.91 -31.24
CA CYS A 263 -30.39 -1.84 -31.70
C CYS A 263 -29.91 -3.29 -31.71
N HIS A 264 -28.64 -3.54 -32.06
CA HIS A 264 -28.04 -4.88 -32.09
C HIS A 264 -27.14 -5.09 -30.87
N LYS A 265 -27.55 -5.98 -29.97
CA LYS A 265 -26.77 -6.29 -28.75
C LYS A 265 -25.86 -7.50 -28.88
N SER A 266 -25.98 -8.25 -29.97
CA SER A 266 -25.09 -9.33 -30.35
C SER A 266 -24.99 -9.40 -31.88
N SER A 267 -24.27 -10.42 -32.36
CA SER A 267 -24.20 -10.71 -33.79
C SER A 267 -25.40 -11.46 -34.34
N ASP A 268 -26.33 -11.85 -33.47
CA ASP A 268 -27.55 -12.53 -33.85
C ASP A 268 -28.49 -11.57 -34.59
N GLU A 269 -28.89 -11.95 -35.80
CA GLU A 269 -29.81 -11.20 -36.65
C GLU A 269 -31.20 -11.04 -36.01
N ASP A 270 -31.55 -11.96 -35.12
CA ASP A 270 -32.81 -11.96 -34.36
C ASP A 270 -32.70 -11.16 -33.04
N ASP A 271 -31.51 -10.75 -32.60
CA ASP A 271 -31.27 -9.99 -31.36
C ASP A 271 -31.43 -8.47 -31.56
N ILE A 272 -32.59 -8.09 -32.06
CA ILE A 272 -33.01 -6.68 -32.13
C ILE A 272 -33.64 -6.31 -30.79
N SER A 273 -32.85 -5.70 -29.91
CA SER A 273 -33.33 -5.14 -28.65
C SER A 273 -33.29 -3.60 -28.71
N GLY A 274 -34.40 -3.01 -29.16
CA GLY A 274 -34.57 -1.56 -29.22
C GLY A 274 -36.05 -1.20 -29.20
N ASN A 275 -36.41 -0.25 -28.34
CA ASN A 275 -37.75 0.35 -28.28
C ASN A 275 -38.15 0.81 -29.71
N SER A 276 -39.29 0.33 -30.20
CA SER A 276 -39.88 0.57 -31.53
C SER A 276 -40.19 2.06 -31.84
N ASN A 277 -39.64 3.00 -31.08
CA ASN A 277 -39.92 4.43 -31.12
C ASN A 277 -38.83 5.28 -31.81
N PHE A 278 -37.82 4.68 -32.46
CA PHE A 278 -36.79 5.45 -33.19
C PHE A 278 -37.08 5.69 -34.68
N GLY A 279 -38.17 5.13 -35.21
CA GLY A 279 -38.70 5.54 -36.51
C GLY A 279 -39.58 6.78 -36.34
N LYS A 280 -39.17 7.92 -36.89
CA LYS A 280 -40.20 8.81 -37.46
C LYS A 280 -41.02 7.94 -38.41
N GLU A 281 -42.35 8.01 -38.35
CA GLU A 281 -43.20 7.49 -39.43
C GLU A 281 -42.73 8.20 -40.71
N ILE A 282 -41.90 7.52 -41.50
CA ILE A 282 -41.53 7.97 -42.83
C ILE A 282 -42.77 7.72 -43.67
N ASP A 283 -43.27 8.77 -44.30
CA ASP A 283 -44.41 8.65 -45.20
C ASP A 283 -44.08 7.61 -46.29
N GLN A 284 -45.06 6.76 -46.62
CA GLN A 284 -44.88 5.67 -47.57
C GLN A 284 -44.40 6.18 -48.95
N GLN A 285 -44.75 7.41 -49.31
CA GLN A 285 -44.32 8.06 -50.54
C GLN A 285 -42.83 8.44 -50.49
N GLU A 286 -42.37 8.94 -49.35
CA GLU A 286 -40.95 9.26 -49.09
C GLU A 286 -40.10 7.98 -49.06
N LEU A 287 -40.60 6.91 -48.42
CA LEU A 287 -39.97 5.59 -48.39
C LEU A 287 -39.85 4.98 -49.79
N ASN A 288 -40.91 5.09 -50.60
CA ASN A 288 -40.89 4.65 -52.00
C ASN A 288 -39.93 5.50 -52.87
N GLY A 289 -39.84 6.80 -52.61
CA GLY A 289 -38.89 7.69 -53.29
C GLY A 289 -37.43 7.32 -53.00
N ILE A 290 -37.13 6.97 -51.74
CA ILE A 290 -35.82 6.49 -51.32
C ILE A 290 -35.52 5.12 -51.96
N LYS A 291 -36.45 4.15 -51.92
CA LYS A 291 -36.30 2.83 -52.57
C LYS A 291 -35.97 2.95 -54.07
N GLU A 292 -36.66 3.85 -54.78
CA GLU A 292 -36.42 4.09 -56.21
C GLU A 292 -35.09 4.80 -56.49
N HIS A 293 -34.64 5.69 -55.59
CA HIS A 293 -33.34 6.34 -55.70
C HIS A 293 -32.19 5.32 -55.66
N TYR A 294 -32.21 4.40 -54.68
CA TYR A 294 -31.18 3.37 -54.54
C TYR A 294 -31.24 2.31 -55.65
N LYS A 295 -32.42 1.89 -56.11
CA LYS A 295 -32.58 1.04 -57.33
C LYS A 295 -31.94 1.64 -58.57
N LYS A 296 -32.00 2.97 -58.73
CA LYS A 296 -31.34 3.67 -59.85
C LYS A 296 -29.82 3.73 -59.71
N GLN A 297 -29.29 3.80 -58.49
CA GLN A 297 -27.84 3.74 -58.26
C GLN A 297 -27.26 2.36 -58.56
N GLU A 298 -27.94 1.27 -58.22
CA GLU A 298 -27.52 -0.10 -58.57
C GLU A 298 -27.45 -0.34 -60.08
N LYS A 299 -28.44 0.18 -60.84
CA LYS A 299 -28.42 0.11 -62.32
C LYS A 299 -27.28 0.91 -62.94
N LYS A 300 -26.81 1.98 -62.28
CA LYS A 300 -25.62 2.74 -62.71
C LYS A 300 -24.31 2.03 -62.32
N GLY A 301 -24.25 1.42 -61.14
CA GLY A 301 -23.09 0.64 -60.68
C GLY A 301 -22.82 -0.60 -61.54
N LYS A 302 -23.86 -1.37 -61.90
CA LYS A 302 -23.74 -2.51 -62.83
C LYS A 302 -23.27 -2.09 -64.23
N LYS A 303 -23.81 -0.99 -64.77
CA LYS A 303 -23.38 -0.46 -66.07
C LYS A 303 -21.92 0.00 -66.13
N ASN A 304 -21.35 0.41 -65.00
CA ASN A 304 -19.94 0.80 -64.94
C ASN A 304 -19.02 -0.42 -64.81
N HIS A 305 -19.47 -1.49 -64.13
CA HIS A 305 -18.69 -2.72 -64.00
C HIS A 305 -18.62 -3.53 -65.31
N ASP A 306 -19.64 -3.43 -66.16
CA ASP A 306 -19.69 -4.08 -67.48
C ASP A 306 -18.88 -3.32 -68.57
N ASN A 307 -18.44 -2.08 -68.31
CA ASN A 307 -17.68 -1.24 -69.25
C ASN A 307 -16.16 -1.17 -68.96
N GLU A 308 -15.66 -1.86 -67.93
CA GLU A 308 -14.23 -1.95 -67.60
C GLU A 308 -13.57 -3.29 -68.05
N ASN A 309 -14.32 -4.15 -68.75
CA ASN A 309 -13.87 -5.46 -69.22
C ASN A 309 -13.85 -5.63 -70.77
N ASP A 310 -13.87 -4.54 -71.54
CA ASP A 310 -13.64 -4.52 -73.00
C ASP A 310 -12.42 -3.64 -73.36
#